data_AF-A0A383VKD9-F1
#
_entry.id   AF-A0A383VKD9-F1
#
_cell.length_a   1.000
_cell.length_b   1.000
_cell.length_c   1.000
_cell.angle_alpha   90.00
_cell.angle_beta   90.00
_cell.angle_gamma   90.00
#
_symmetry.space_group_name_H-M   'P 1'
#
loop_
_entity.id
_entity.type
_entity.pdbx_description
1 polymer ?
#
loop_
_entity_poly.entity_id
_entity_poly.type
_entity_poly.pdbx_seq_one_letter_code
_entity_poly.pdbx_strand_id
1 'polypeptide(L)' 'MVRLLLYADDLVLLAETAGKLQQLLDALQSFCSEYDMQVNVGKTEVVVFDRKRYSGAAVWQYQGQQVPVSQQF' A
#
# COMPACT_ATOMS: atom_id res chain seq x y z
N MET A 1 10.16 7.80 25.76
CA MET A 1 9.03 6.86 25.81
C MET A 1 8.70 6.52 24.36
N VAL A 2 9.23 5.40 23.85
CA VAL A 2 9.08 4.99 22.44
C VAL A 2 7.76 4.24 22.29
N ARG A 3 6.79 4.82 21.58
CA ARG A 3 5.52 4.18 21.23
C ARG A 3 5.64 3.75 19.77
N LEU A 4 5.38 2.48 19.49
CA LEU A 4 5.66 1.71 18.26
C LEU A 4 7.13 1.29 18.07
N LEU A 5 7.45 0.08 18.55
CA LEU A 5 8.29 -0.82 17.77
C LEU A 5 7.38 -1.49 16.73
N LEU A 6 7.37 -1.00 15.49
CA LEU A 6 6.99 -1.83 14.36
C LEU A 6 8.07 -2.91 14.27
N TYR A 7 7.82 -4.05 14.89
CA TYR A 7 8.72 -5.21 14.93
C TYR A 7 8.86 -5.92 13.57
N ALA A 8 8.24 -5.36 12.52
CA ALA A 8 8.43 -5.76 11.14
C ALA A 8 8.66 -4.51 10.29
N ASP A 9 9.70 -4.57 9.48
CA ASP A 9 10.02 -3.65 8.39
C ASP A 9 9.04 -3.81 7.21
N ASP A 10 8.33 -4.95 7.14
CA ASP A 10 7.33 -5.23 6.12
C ASP A 10 5.89 -5.06 6.65
N LEU A 11 5.07 -4.31 5.89
CA LEU A 11 3.66 -4.06 6.15
C LEU A 11 2.81 -4.59 4.98
N VAL A 12 1.70 -5.27 5.27
CA VAL A 12 0.75 -5.73 4.26
C VAL A 12 -0.62 -5.08 4.49
N LEU A 13 -1.18 -4.47 3.43
CA LEU A 13 -2.53 -3.90 3.41
C LEU A 13 -3.45 -4.79 2.56
N LEU A 14 -4.66 -5.06 3.05
CA LEU A 14 -5.64 -5.91 2.39
C LEU A 14 -6.96 -5.17 2.24
N ALA A 15 -7.56 -5.22 1.06
CA ALA A 15 -8.88 -4.65 0.80
C ALA A 15 -9.63 -5.45 -0.26
N GLU A 16 -10.95 -5.44 -0.17
CA GLU A 16 -11.84 -6.14 -1.10
C GLU A 16 -12.04 -5.39 -2.43
N THR A 17 -11.74 -4.08 -2.45
CA THR A 17 -11.92 -3.24 -3.63
C THR A 17 -10.71 -2.34 -3.83
N ALA A 18 -10.43 -1.98 -5.09
CA ALA A 18 -9.31 -1.11 -5.42
C ALA A 18 -9.42 0.28 -4.74
N GLY A 19 -10.64 0.82 -4.65
CA GLY A 19 -10.88 2.11 -3.98
C GLY A 19 -10.60 2.06 -2.47
N LYS A 20 -11.00 0.99 -1.78
CA LYS A 20 -10.65 0.78 -0.36
C LYS A 20 -9.14 0.63 -0.18
N LEU A 21 -8.45 -0.06 -1.09
CA LEU A 21 -6.99 -0.17 -1.03
C LEU A 21 -6.30 1.19 -1.16
N GLN A 22 -6.78 2.05 -2.07
CA GLN A 22 -6.24 3.42 -2.18
C GLN A 22 -6.48 4.23 -0.90
N GLN A 23 -7.67 4.14 -0.29
CA GLN A 23 -7.94 4.80 1.00
C GLN A 23 -6.99 4.32 2.11
N LEU A 24 -6.63 3.03 2.13
CA LEU A 24 -5.65 2.51 3.08
C LEU A 24 -4.24 3.03 2.79
N LEU A 25 -3.84 3.18 1.52
CA LEU A 25 -2.58 3.80 1.13
C LEU A 25 -2.52 5.27 1.57
N ASP A 26 -3.60 6.02 1.41
CA ASP A 26 -3.69 7.43 1.83
C ASP A 26 -3.62 7.56 3.37
N ALA A 27 -4.27 6.65 4.10
CA ALA A 27 -4.19 6.57 5.55
C ALA A 27 -2.77 6.20 6.01
N LEU A 28 -2.12 5.25 5.34
CA LEU A 28 -0.73 4.87 5.59
C LEU A 28 0.21 6.05 5.35
N GLN A 29 0.02 6.81 4.26
CA GLN A 29 0.81 8.00 3.98
C GLN A 29 0.64 9.05 5.08
N SER A 30 -0.60 9.30 5.51
CA SER A 30 -0.89 10.27 6.57
C SER A 30 -0.24 9.84 7.89
N PHE A 31 -0.37 8.56 8.25
CA PHE A 31 0.27 7.98 9.43
C PHE A 31 1.79 8.11 9.37
N CYS A 32 2.42 7.65 8.28
CA CYS A 32 3.87 7.73 8.15
C CYS A 32 4.39 9.17 8.18
N SER A 33 3.64 10.13 7.61
CA SER A 33 3.99 11.54 7.65
C SER A 33 3.90 12.14 9.06
N GLU A 34 2.94 11.70 9.88
CA GLU A 34 2.78 12.17 11.26
C GLU A 34 3.87 11.64 12.19
N TYR A 35 4.38 10.43 11.93
CA TYR A 35 5.35 9.75 12.76
C TYR A 35 6.79 9.75 12.20
N ASP A 36 7.10 10.63 11.24
CA ASP A 36 8.41 10.73 10.56
C ASP A 36 8.93 9.37 10.01
N MET A 37 8.02 8.52 9.55
CA MET A 37 8.33 7.24 8.93
C MET A 37 8.36 7.36 7.41
N GLN A 38 9.21 6.57 6.77
CA GLN A 38 9.32 6.52 5.30
C GLN A 38 9.00 5.12 4.80
N VAL A 39 8.11 5.03 3.83
CA VAL A 39 7.81 3.79 3.10
C VAL A 39 8.66 3.76 1.84
N ASN A 40 9.30 2.62 1.57
CA ASN A 40 10.05 2.42 0.34
C ASN A 40 9.10 2.03 -0.80
N VAL A 41 8.62 3.03 -1.54
CA VAL A 41 7.71 2.81 -2.68
C VAL A 41 8.34 1.91 -3.75
N GLY A 42 9.66 1.98 -3.94
CA GLY A 42 10.38 1.15 -4.91
C GLY A 42 10.42 -0.34 -4.57
N LYS A 43 10.12 -0.72 -3.32
CA LYS A 43 9.97 -2.11 -2.87
C LYS A 43 8.51 -2.51 -2.63
N THR A 44 7.57 -1.58 -2.80
CA THR A 44 6.15 -1.80 -2.54
C THR A 44 5.46 -2.24 -3.82
N GLU A 45 4.63 -3.28 -3.72
CA GLU A 45 3.89 -3.83 -4.85
C GLU A 45 2.43 -4.05 -4.47
N VAL A 46 1.51 -3.85 -5.42
CA VAL A 46 0.11 -4.25 -5.25
C VAL A 46 -0.10 -5.62 -5.85
N VAL A 47 -0.76 -6.49 -5.09
CA VAL A 47 -1.02 -7.86 -5.47
C VAL A 47 -2.52 -8.11 -5.55
N VAL A 48 -3.01 -8.56 -6.71
CA VAL A 48 -4.45 -8.79 -6.98
C VAL A 48 -4.75 -10.28 -7.04
N PHE A 49 -5.38 -10.80 -5.99
CA PHE A 49 -5.73 -12.23 -5.87
C PHE A 49 -6.95 -12.64 -6.71
N ASP A 50 -7.95 -11.77 -6.88
CA ASP A 50 -9.16 -12.06 -7.67
C ASP A 50 -9.14 -11.31 -9.01
N ARG A 51 -8.44 -11.89 -9.99
CA ARG A 51 -8.37 -11.35 -11.36
C ARG A 51 -9.71 -11.38 -12.10
N LYS A 52 -10.72 -12.12 -11.64
CA LYS A 52 -12.05 -12.17 -12.30
C LYS A 52 -12.90 -10.95 -11.97
N ARG A 53 -12.77 -10.44 -10.74
CA ARG A 53 -13.47 -9.22 -10.29
C ARG A 53 -12.69 -7.93 -10.58
N TYR A 54 -11.41 -8.05 -10.92
CA TYR A 54 -10.55 -6.92 -11.23
C TYR A 54 -10.60 -6.54 -12.71
N SER A 55 -10.97 -5.29 -13.01
CA SER A 55 -11.12 -4.80 -14.39
C SER A 55 -9.80 -4.40 -15.07
N GLY A 56 -8.65 -4.50 -14.40
CA GLY A 56 -7.35 -4.10 -14.96
C GLY A 56 -7.09 -2.58 -14.99
N ALA A 57 -8.11 -1.76 -14.70
CA ALA A 57 -8.03 -0.30 -14.88
C ALA A 57 -7.59 0.46 -13.62
N ALA A 58 -7.50 -0.19 -12.45
CA ALA A 58 -7.15 0.52 -11.23
C ALA A 58 -5.65 0.84 -11.20
N VAL A 59 -5.35 2.11 -10.94
CA VAL A 59 -4.01 2.62 -10.71
C VAL A 59 -3.90 3.03 -9.25
N TRP A 60 -2.87 2.55 -8.56
CA TRP A 60 -2.59 2.92 -7.17
C TRP A 60 -1.46 3.93 -7.09
N GLN A 61 -1.61 4.88 -6.17
CA GLN A 61 -0.63 5.91 -5.92
C GLN A 61 -0.28 5.96 -4.44
N TYR A 62 0.99 6.22 -4.14
CA TYR A 62 1.47 6.48 -2.79
C TYR A 62 2.49 7.62 -2.87
N GLN A 63 2.29 8.70 -2.12
CA GLN A 63 3.15 9.91 -2.19
C GLN A 63 3.29 10.50 -3.60
N GLY A 64 2.26 10.39 -4.44
CA GLY A 64 2.28 10.83 -5.83
C GLY A 64 3.09 9.94 -6.79
N GLN A 65 3.69 8.86 -6.29
CA GLN A 65 4.34 7.83 -7.10
C GLN A 65 3.37 6.69 -7.37
N GLN A 66 3.45 6.12 -8.58
CA GLN A 66 2.61 4.99 -8.96
C GLN A 66 3.17 3.70 -8.34
N VAL A 67 2.31 2.93 -7.67
CA VAL A 67 2.70 1.64 -7.09
C VAL A 67 2.46 0.55 -8.14
N PRO A 68 3.50 -0.21 -8.55
CA PRO A 68 3.36 -1.24 -9.57
C PRO A 68 2.51 -2.41 -9.07
N VAL A 69 1.79 -3.03 -10.01
CA VAL A 69 1.07 -4.28 -9.74
C VAL A 69 2.02 -5.44 -10.00
N SER A 70 2.15 -6.33 -9.03
CA SER A 70 3.01 -7.51 -9.18
C SER A 70 2.46 -8.45 -10.26
N GLN A 71 3.33 -8.88 -11.16
CA GLN A 71 2.96 -9.73 -12.30
C GLN A 71 2.94 -11.22 -11.95
N GLN A 72 3.62 -11.62 -10.87
CA GLN A 72 3.81 -13.00 -10.46
C GLN A 72 3.49 -13.17 -8.96
N PHE A 73 2.97 -14.36 -8.62
CA PHE A 73 2.80 -14.83 -7.24
C PHE A 73 3.80 -15.95 -6.99
#